data_AF-A0A9D8MNB8-F1
#
_entry.id   AF-A0A9D8MNB8-F1
#
_cell.length_a   1.000
_cell.length_b   1.000
_cell.length_c   1.000
_cell.angle_alpha   90.00
_cell.angle_beta   90.00
_cell.angle_gamma   90.00
#
_symmetry.space_group_name_H-M   'P 1'
#
loop_
_entity.id
_entity.type
_entity.pdbx_description
1 polymer ?
#
loop_
_entity_poly.entity_id
_entity_poly.type
_entity_poly.pdbx_seq_one_letter_code
_entity_poly.pdbx_strand_id
1 'polypeptide(L)'
;MILDSTIFDEKRRKEVGDIPKTLERSPGHYQEFVIACKDPKTPARMNFDQAAPLAEVVLMGNVALRMGLREDLTRIRLHWDQEQFKFTNSKEATEYVHKTYRDGWKIDGCEL
;
A
#
# COMPACT_ATOMS: atom_id res chain seq x y z
N MET A 1 -10.90 -2.19 15.82
CA MET A 1 -10.55 -0.86 15.27
C MET A 1 -10.75 0.12 16.42
N ILE A 2 -9.75 0.93 16.77
CA ILE A 2 -9.66 1.62 18.09
C ILE A 2 -10.81 2.60 18.33
N LEU A 3 -11.50 3.01 17.29
CA LEU A 3 -12.73 3.77 17.36
C LEU A 3 -13.78 3.00 16.55
N ASP A 4 -14.79 2.44 17.22
CA ASP A 4 -16.04 2.13 16.53
C ASP A 4 -16.45 3.40 15.77
N SER A 5 -17.07 3.26 14.60
CA SER A 5 -17.33 4.31 13.59
C SER A 5 -18.22 5.50 14.05
N THR A 6 -18.21 5.79 15.33
CA THR A 6 -18.88 6.85 16.05
C THR A 6 -18.10 8.15 15.92
N ILE A 7 -18.75 9.15 15.36
CA ILE A 7 -18.29 10.54 15.47
C ILE A 7 -18.53 10.99 16.91
N PHE A 8 -17.45 11.29 17.64
CA PHE A 8 -17.53 11.71 19.04
C PHE A 8 -18.34 12.98 19.25
N ASP A 9 -18.27 13.92 18.31
CA ASP A 9 -19.11 15.12 18.31
C ASP A 9 -20.57 14.77 17.97
N GLU A 10 -21.44 14.88 18.96
CA GLU A 10 -22.88 14.60 18.86
C GLU A 10 -23.61 15.44 17.81
N LYS A 11 -23.21 16.70 17.62
CA LYS A 11 -23.87 17.57 16.63
C LYS A 11 -23.58 17.07 15.22
N ARG A 12 -22.30 16.80 14.93
CA ARG A 12 -21.85 16.31 13.61
C ARG A 12 -22.33 14.90 13.31
N ARG A 13 -22.48 14.06 14.34
CA ARG A 13 -23.08 12.72 14.20
C ARG A 13 -24.53 12.77 13.71
N LYS A 14 -25.33 13.71 14.22
CA LYS A 14 -26.72 13.90 13.79
C LYS A 14 -26.83 14.43 12.35
N GLU A 15 -25.87 15.25 11.92
CA GLU A 15 -25.81 15.79 10.55
C GLU A 15 -25.45 14.73 9.50
N VAL A 16 -24.50 13.84 9.81
CA VAL A 16 -24.02 12.81 8.89
C VAL A 16 -25.00 11.63 8.78
N GLY A 17 -25.73 11.32 9.86
CA GLY A 17 -26.65 10.19 9.91
C GLY A 17 -25.94 8.84 9.84
N ASP A 18 -26.68 7.79 9.46
CA ASP A 18 -26.13 6.44 9.36
C ASP A 18 -25.29 6.25 8.08
N ILE A 19 -24.06 5.77 8.25
CA ILE A 19 -23.16 5.50 7.13
C ILE A 19 -23.64 4.23 6.39
N PRO A 20 -23.90 4.29 5.07
CA PRO A 20 -24.31 3.13 4.30
C PRO A 20 -23.25 2.03 4.36
N LYS A 21 -23.68 0.79 4.61
CA LYS A 21 -22.81 -0.38 4.66
C LYS A 21 -22.52 -0.86 3.23
N THR A 22 -21.46 -0.32 2.63
CA THR A 22 -21.07 -0.62 1.23
C THR A 22 -20.26 -1.91 1.10
N LEU A 23 -19.62 -2.36 2.18
CA LEU A 23 -18.80 -3.57 2.21
C LEU A 23 -19.29 -4.51 3.30
N GLU A 24 -19.15 -5.81 3.04
CA GLU A 24 -19.39 -6.84 4.04
C GLU A 24 -18.47 -6.62 5.25
N ARG A 25 -19.03 -6.77 6.45
CA ARG A 25 -18.24 -6.62 7.68
C ARG A 25 -17.30 -7.79 7.84
N SER A 26 -16.06 -7.48 8.23
CA SER A 26 -15.08 -8.50 8.59
C SER A 26 -15.58 -9.28 9.82
N PRO A 27 -15.55 -10.62 9.81
CA PRO A 27 -15.74 -11.42 11.02
C PRO A 27 -14.54 -11.30 11.99
N GLY A 28 -13.48 -10.60 11.60
CA GLY A 28 -12.23 -10.40 12.35
C GLY A 28 -11.04 -11.08 11.69
N HIS A 29 -9.86 -10.45 11.74
CA HIS A 29 -8.66 -10.90 11.02
C HIS A 29 -8.28 -12.36 11.28
N TYR A 30 -8.37 -12.82 12.53
CA TYR A 30 -8.06 -14.21 12.87
C TYR A 30 -9.06 -15.20 12.28
N GLN A 31 -10.35 -14.84 12.28
CA GLN A 31 -11.38 -15.72 11.75
C GLN A 31 -11.33 -15.78 10.22
N GLU A 32 -11.02 -14.66 9.56
CA GLU A 32 -10.75 -14.62 8.11
C GLU A 32 -9.58 -15.53 7.73
N PHE A 33 -8.49 -15.51 8.49
CA PHE A 33 -7.35 -16.39 8.27
C PHE A 33 -7.75 -17.87 8.38
N VAL A 34 -8.46 -18.25 9.44
CA VAL A 34 -8.92 -19.63 9.63
C VAL A 34 -9.85 -20.09 8.50
N ILE A 35 -10.76 -19.22 8.04
CA ILE A 35 -11.66 -19.52 6.92
C ILE A 35 -10.85 -19.74 5.63
N ALA A 36 -9.94 -18.83 5.30
CA ALA A 36 -9.11 -18.93 4.10
C ALA A 36 -8.20 -20.18 4.10
N CYS A 37 -7.72 -20.63 5.25
CA CYS A 37 -6.98 -21.88 5.37
C CYS A 37 -7.84 -23.14 5.16
N LYS A 38 -9.13 -23.07 5.48
CA LYS A 38 -10.07 -24.21 5.41
C LYS A 38 -10.76 -24.32 4.06
N ASP A 39 -11.01 -23.21 3.40
CA ASP A 39 -11.65 -23.16 2.09
C ASP A 39 -10.76 -22.41 1.08
N PRO A 40 -10.13 -23.14 0.14
CA PRO A 40 -9.32 -22.54 -0.92
C PRO A 40 -10.09 -21.59 -1.84
N LYS A 41 -11.43 -21.66 -1.87
CA LYS A 41 -12.27 -20.78 -2.69
C LYS A 41 -12.57 -19.44 -2.01
N THR A 42 -12.26 -19.33 -0.72
CA THR A 42 -12.49 -18.10 0.06
C THR A 42 -11.15 -17.41 0.32
N PRO A 43 -10.74 -16.45 -0.52
CA PRO A 43 -9.50 -15.71 -0.29
C PRO A 43 -9.61 -14.84 0.96
N ALA A 44 -8.48 -14.63 1.65
CA ALA A 44 -8.39 -13.63 2.70
C ALA A 44 -8.67 -12.24 2.13
N ARG A 45 -9.32 -11.36 2.91
CA ARG A 45 -9.68 -9.99 2.44
C ARG A 45 -8.46 -9.16 2.04
N MET A 46 -7.35 -9.29 2.77
CA MET A 46 -6.04 -8.72 2.42
C MET A 46 -5.15 -9.77 1.76
N ASN A 47 -5.53 -10.21 0.57
CA ASN A 47 -4.71 -11.08 -0.27
C ASN A 47 -3.58 -10.29 -0.95
N PHE A 48 -2.74 -10.96 -1.75
CA PHE A 48 -1.62 -10.30 -2.44
C PHE A 48 -2.07 -9.24 -3.46
N ASP A 49 -3.22 -9.42 -4.12
CA ASP A 49 -3.76 -8.42 -5.05
C ASP A 49 -4.10 -7.09 -4.37
N GLN A 50 -4.44 -7.13 -3.08
CA GLN A 50 -4.70 -5.93 -2.27
C GLN A 50 -3.45 -5.45 -1.51
N ALA A 51 -2.69 -6.40 -0.94
CA ALA A 51 -1.55 -6.10 -0.09
C ALA A 51 -0.34 -5.62 -0.89
N ALA A 52 -0.11 -6.13 -2.11
CA ALA A 52 1.04 -5.75 -2.92
C ALA A 52 0.97 -4.26 -3.37
N PRO A 53 -0.15 -3.75 -3.94
CA PRO A 53 -0.25 -2.32 -4.27
C PRO A 53 -0.17 -1.42 -3.04
N LEU A 54 -0.69 -1.86 -1.90
CA LEU A 54 -0.58 -1.11 -0.65
C LEU A 54 0.89 -0.99 -0.21
N ALA A 55 1.62 -2.11 -0.23
CA ALA A 55 3.04 -2.14 0.11
C ALA A 55 3.86 -1.26 -0.86
N GLU A 56 3.55 -1.32 -2.15
CA GLU A 56 4.16 -0.49 -3.19
C GLU A 56 4.02 1.01 -2.88
N VAL A 57 2.80 1.47 -2.57
CA VAL A 57 2.53 2.88 -2.22
C VAL A 57 3.29 3.30 -0.95
N VAL A 58 3.32 2.45 0.07
CA VAL A 58 4.05 2.73 1.32
C VAL A 58 5.55 2.85 1.05
N LEU A 59 6.12 1.95 0.25
CA LEU A 59 7.55 1.96 -0.09
C LEU A 59 7.92 3.17 -0.96
N MET A 60 7.06 3.57 -1.88
CA MET A 60 7.23 4.78 -2.67
C MET A 60 7.35 6.04 -1.78
N GLY A 61 6.63 6.06 -0.65
CA GLY A 61 6.77 7.10 0.37
C GLY A 61 8.20 7.23 0.91
N ASN A 62 8.96 6.13 1.00
CA ASN A 62 10.36 6.19 1.46
C ASN A 62 11.27 6.88 0.43
N VAL A 63 11.02 6.71 -0.86
CA VAL A 63 11.77 7.43 -1.92
C VAL A 63 11.53 8.93 -1.80
N ALA A 64 10.29 9.33 -1.53
CA ALA A 64 9.93 10.74 -1.35
C ALA A 64 10.58 11.39 -0.11
N LEU A 65 11.09 10.60 0.85
CA LEU A 65 11.74 11.11 2.05
C LEU A 65 13.27 11.12 1.97
N ARG A 66 13.86 10.71 0.84
CA ARG A 66 15.32 10.66 0.69
C ARG A 66 15.92 12.07 0.69
N MET A 67 16.98 12.25 1.49
CA MET A 67 17.67 13.52 1.64
C MET A 67 18.24 14.07 0.33
N GLY A 68 18.76 13.19 -0.55
CA GLY A 68 19.27 13.59 -1.87
C GLY A 68 18.20 14.21 -2.79
N LEU A 69 16.94 13.81 -2.62
CA LEU A 69 15.82 14.30 -3.42
C LEU A 69 15.04 15.43 -2.71
N ARG A 70 15.43 15.81 -1.49
CA ARG A 70 14.62 16.70 -0.64
C ARG A 70 14.39 18.09 -1.25
N GLU A 71 15.40 18.66 -1.89
CA GLU A 71 15.26 19.98 -2.53
C GLU A 71 14.34 19.91 -3.76
N ASP A 72 14.50 18.88 -4.59
CA ASP A 72 13.71 18.69 -5.81
C ASP A 72 12.25 18.33 -5.51
N LEU A 73 11.99 17.49 -4.51
CA LEU A 73 10.65 17.03 -4.15
C LEU A 73 9.77 18.11 -3.51
N THR A 74 10.38 19.18 -2.97
CA THR A 74 9.61 20.36 -2.53
C THR A 74 9.04 21.17 -3.71
N ARG A 75 9.57 20.94 -4.92
CA ARG A 75 9.25 21.70 -6.13
C ARG A 75 8.64 20.84 -7.25
N ILE A 76 8.84 19.52 -7.19
CA ILE A 76 8.48 18.59 -8.25
C ILE A 76 7.65 17.43 -7.67
N ARG A 77 6.49 17.19 -8.27
CA ARG A 77 5.68 16.00 -8.01
C ARG A 77 6.25 14.82 -8.79
N LEU A 78 6.53 13.70 -8.14
CA LEU A 78 6.92 12.47 -8.83
C LEU A 78 5.73 11.80 -9.49
N HIS A 79 5.94 11.27 -10.70
CA HIS A 79 4.96 10.51 -11.47
C HIS A 79 5.40 9.04 -11.53
N TRP A 80 4.57 8.18 -10.95
CA TRP A 80 4.83 6.74 -10.84
C TRP A 80 4.19 5.96 -11.98
N ASP A 81 4.97 5.07 -12.59
CA ASP A 81 4.53 4.06 -13.55
C ASP A 81 4.63 2.68 -12.88
N GLN A 82 3.46 2.12 -12.55
CA GLN A 82 3.34 0.85 -11.86
C GLN A 82 3.69 -0.35 -12.75
N GLU A 83 3.48 -0.27 -14.07
CA GLU A 83 3.78 -1.38 -14.97
C GLU A 83 5.29 -1.56 -15.14
N GLN A 84 6.02 -0.44 -15.19
CA GLN A 84 7.47 -0.42 -15.38
C GLN A 84 8.26 -0.22 -14.09
N PHE A 85 7.60 -0.11 -12.94
CA PHE A 85 8.19 0.14 -11.63
C PHE A 85 9.20 1.29 -11.63
N LYS A 86 8.82 2.45 -12.18
CA LYS A 86 9.73 3.60 -12.30
C LYS A 86 9.04 4.95 -12.17
N PHE A 87 9.84 5.99 -11.91
CA PHE A 87 9.37 7.36 -12.00
C PHE A 87 9.60 7.91 -13.41
N THR A 88 8.54 8.33 -14.08
CA THR A 88 8.61 8.79 -15.48
C THR A 88 9.32 10.13 -15.62
N ASN A 89 9.39 10.91 -14.55
CA ASN A 89 9.93 12.26 -14.54
C ASN A 89 11.19 12.44 -13.68
N SER A 90 11.73 11.38 -13.07
CA SER A 90 12.99 11.45 -12.32
C SER A 90 13.78 10.14 -12.41
N LYS A 91 14.93 10.20 -13.08
CA LYS A 91 15.86 9.06 -13.15
C LYS A 91 16.49 8.79 -11.78
N GLU A 92 16.88 9.83 -11.06
CA GLU A 92 17.47 9.72 -9.73
C GLU A 92 16.51 9.05 -8.74
N ALA A 93 15.23 9.41 -8.75
CA ALA A 93 14.23 8.73 -7.93
C ALA A 93 14.07 7.25 -8.30
N THR A 94 14.17 6.92 -9.59
CA THR A 94 14.06 5.54 -10.10
C THR A 94 15.22 4.67 -9.63
N GLU A 95 16.43 5.22 -9.48
CA GLU A 95 17.60 4.49 -8.95
C GLU A 95 17.39 3.97 -7.53
N TYR A 96 16.51 4.59 -6.73
CA TYR A 96 16.20 4.13 -5.38
C TYR A 96 15.11 3.06 -5.32
N VAL A 97 14.44 2.76 -6.43
CA VAL A 97 13.38 1.74 -6.50
C VAL A 97 13.97 0.34 -6.45
N HIS A 98 15.04 0.13 -7.22
CA HIS A 98 15.76 -1.13 -7.28
C HIS A 98 17.09 -1.03 -6.54
N LYS A 99 17.58 -2.17 -6.05
CA LYS A 99 18.91 -2.28 -5.46
C LYS A 99 19.79 -3.13 -6.36
N THR A 100 21.01 -2.68 -6.57
CA THR A 100 22.06 -3.52 -7.15
C THR A 100 22.47 -4.57 -6.11
N TYR A 101 22.20 -5.84 -6.42
CA TYR A 101 22.69 -6.94 -5.59
C TYR A 101 24.19 -7.12 -5.79
N ARG A 102 24.87 -7.57 -4.73
CA ARG A 102 26.29 -7.94 -4.79
C ARG A 102 26.46 -9.16 -5.70
N ASP A 103 27.60 -9.23 -6.37
CA ASP A 103 27.99 -10.42 -7.13
C ASP A 103 27.88 -11.71 -6.27
N GLY A 104 27.31 -12.75 -6.89
CA GLY A 104 26.97 -14.02 -6.24
C GLY A 104 25.61 -14.08 -5.53
N TRP A 105 24.88 -12.95 -5.40
CA TRP A 105 23.53 -12.89 -4.81
C TRP A 105 22.45 -12.63 -5.86
N LYS A 106 22.54 -13.32 -7.01
CA LYS A 106 21.51 -13.28 -8.05
C LYS A 106 20.46 -14.35 -7.79
N ILE A 107 19.20 -14.01 -7.97
CA ILE A 107 18.08 -14.97 -7.91
C ILE A 107 17.78 -15.39 -9.35
N ASP A 108 17.85 -16.69 -9.63
CA ASP A 108 17.55 -17.21 -10.96
C ASP A 108 16.10 -16.90 -11.35
N GLY A 109 15.91 -16.30 -12.53
CA GLY A 109 14.60 -15.90 -13.04
C GLY A 109 14.08 -14.54 -12.57
N CYS A 110 14.89 -13.75 -11.85
CA CYS A 110 14.56 -12.38 -11.46
C CYS A 110 15.54 -11.41 -12.16
N GLU A 111 15.22 -11.01 -13.39
CA GLU A 111 15.91 -9.90 -14.04
C GLU A 111 15.40 -8.60 -13.41
N LEU A 112 16.27 -7.94 -12.63
CA LEU A 112 16.02 -6.61 -12.08
C LEU A 112 16.47 -5.52 -13.07
#